data_AF-A0AA88KCI5-F1
#
_entry.id   AF-A0AA88KCI5-F1
#
_cell.length_a   1.000
_cell.length_b   1.000
_cell.length_c   1.000
_cell.angle_alpha   90.00
_cell.angle_beta   90.00
_cell.angle_gamma   90.00
#
_symmetry.space_group_name_H-M   'P 1'
#
loop_
_entity.id
_entity.type
_entity.pdbx_description
1 polymer ?
#
loop_
_entity_poly.entity_id
_entity_poly.type
_entity_poly.pdbx_seq_one_letter_code
_entity_poly.pdbx_strand_id
1 'polypeptide(L)'
;MEEIAFRKKAIHSISNKWRQWEMMGAKKEIVGLLKDGVPIMVSKYFIPYYGRVDISLWSKEEREFLTEEICMMLSIGALEFFQGTPKVVAKYRLVPKKGKKKFRLIVDLRP
;
A
#
# COMPACT_ATOMS: atom_id res chain seq x y z
N MET A 1 10.41 4.58 24.11
CA MET A 1 11.63 4.83 23.29
C MET A 1 11.93 3.69 22.30
N GLU A 2 11.57 2.43 22.61
CA GLU A 2 11.83 1.28 21.74
C GLU A 2 11.05 1.27 20.41
N GLU A 3 9.82 1.81 20.41
CA GLU A 3 8.96 1.85 19.22
C GLU A 3 9.53 2.77 18.11
N ILE A 4 10.17 3.88 18.49
CA ILE A 4 10.82 4.80 17.55
C ILE A 4 12.08 4.16 16.94
N ALA A 5 12.81 3.36 17.73
CA ALA A 5 13.97 2.62 17.26
C ALA A 5 13.58 1.50 16.28
N PHE A 6 12.48 0.77 16.54
CA PHE A 6 11.93 -0.23 15.63
C PHE A 6 11.45 0.40 14.31
N ARG A 7 10.73 1.53 14.39
CA ARG A 7 10.27 2.32 13.21
C ARG A 7 11.42 2.79 12.33
N LYS A 8 12.51 3.30 12.92
CA LYS A 8 13.71 3.69 12.15
C LYS A 8 14.39 2.49 11.49
N LYS A 9 14.44 1.33 12.16
CA LYS A 9 15.07 0.11 11.64
C LYS A 9 14.28 -0.52 10.48
N ALA A 10 12.95 -0.49 10.55
CA ALA A 10 12.07 -0.99 9.48
C ALA A 10 12.17 -0.15 8.19
N ILE A 11 12.10 1.18 8.32
CA ILE A 11 12.28 2.13 7.21
C ILE A 11 13.66 1.96 6.55
N HIS A 12 14.71 1.77 7.36
CA HIS A 12 16.07 1.53 6.87
C HIS A 12 16.27 0.16 6.19
N SER A 13 15.42 -0.84 6.50
CA SER A 13 15.49 -2.17 5.89
C SER A 13 14.85 -2.23 4.49
N ILE A 14 13.84 -1.39 4.24
CA ILE A 14 13.20 -1.26 2.92
C ILE A 14 14.08 -0.42 1.99
N SER A 15 14.75 0.61 2.52
CA SER A 15 15.55 1.57 1.72
C SER A 15 16.80 1.00 1.05
N ASN A 16 17.15 -0.29 1.27
CA ASN A 16 18.35 -0.91 0.71
C ASN A 16 18.10 -2.15 -0.16
N LYS A 17 16.83 -2.56 -0.38
CA LYS A 17 16.55 -3.70 -1.25
C LYS A 17 17.02 -3.48 -2.69
N TRP A 18 16.90 -2.27 -3.22
CA TRP A 18 17.39 -1.94 -4.58
C TRP A 18 18.90 -2.20 -4.75
N ARG A 19 19.72 -2.05 -3.69
CA ARG A 19 21.16 -2.35 -3.73
C ARG A 19 21.46 -3.82 -3.97
N GLN A 20 20.65 -4.72 -3.39
CA GLN A 20 20.80 -6.16 -3.63
C GLN A 20 20.54 -6.50 -5.10
N TRP A 21 19.52 -5.88 -5.70
CA TRP A 21 19.19 -6.07 -7.11
C TRP A 21 20.25 -5.48 -8.04
N GLU A 22 20.82 -4.33 -7.68
CA GLU A 22 21.96 -3.74 -8.38
C GLU A 22 23.18 -4.68 -8.36
N MET A 23 23.51 -5.25 -7.20
CA MET A 23 24.63 -6.21 -7.06
C MET A 23 24.42 -7.50 -7.85
N MET A 24 23.17 -7.92 -8.09
CA MET A 24 22.83 -9.08 -8.92
C MET A 24 22.86 -8.78 -10.42
N GLY A 25 23.23 -7.57 -10.83
CA GLY A 25 23.26 -7.18 -12.24
C GLY A 25 21.88 -6.96 -12.86
N ALA A 26 20.87 -6.62 -12.05
CA ALA A 26 19.56 -6.26 -12.58
C ALA A 26 19.64 -5.06 -13.52
N LYS A 27 18.72 -5.01 -14.50
CA LYS A 27 18.59 -3.89 -15.43
C LYS A 27 18.40 -2.57 -14.68
N LYS A 28 19.06 -1.51 -15.15
CA LYS A 28 19.05 -0.17 -14.50
C LYS A 28 17.63 0.34 -14.28
N GLU A 29 16.72 0.06 -15.20
CA GLU A 29 15.31 0.44 -15.13
C GLU A 29 14.63 -0.19 -13.91
N ILE A 30 14.88 -1.49 -13.63
CA ILE A 30 14.29 -2.18 -12.48
C ILE A 30 14.86 -1.63 -11.16
N VAL A 31 16.18 -1.38 -11.12
CA VAL A 31 16.83 -0.77 -9.95
C VAL A 31 16.25 0.62 -9.69
N GLY A 32 16.03 1.42 -10.75
CA GLY A 32 15.39 2.73 -10.68
C GLY A 32 13.98 2.66 -10.10
N LEU A 33 13.13 1.76 -10.59
CA LEU A 33 11.77 1.59 -10.06
C LEU A 33 11.74 1.19 -8.58
N LEU A 34 12.70 0.37 -8.12
CA LEU A 34 12.81 -0.03 -6.72
C LEU A 34 13.38 1.06 -5.81
N LYS A 35 14.25 1.92 -6.36
CA LYS A 35 14.93 2.98 -5.64
C LYS A 35 14.06 4.24 -5.54
N ASP A 36 13.45 4.63 -6.66
CA ASP A 36 12.77 5.91 -6.83
C ASP A 36 11.22 5.76 -6.82
N GLY A 37 10.73 4.51 -6.85
CA GLY A 37 9.30 4.19 -6.95
C GLY A 37 8.78 4.18 -8.39
N VAL A 38 7.53 3.73 -8.57
CA VAL A 38 6.84 3.76 -9.86
C VAL A 38 5.90 4.97 -9.89
N PRO A 39 6.05 5.91 -10.84
CA PRO A 39 5.09 6.99 -10.98
C PRO A 39 3.75 6.44 -11.47
N ILE A 40 2.73 6.50 -10.61
CA ILE A 40 1.35 6.18 -11.00
C ILE A 40 0.78 7.41 -11.71
N MET A 41 0.79 7.39 -13.05
CA MET A 41 0.13 8.42 -13.85
C MET A 41 -1.39 8.19 -13.83
N VAL A 42 -2.08 9.00 -13.02
CA VAL A 42 -3.54 9.03 -13.00
C VAL A 42 -4.03 9.67 -14.31
N SER A 43 -4.94 9.00 -15.03
CA SER A 43 -5.50 9.51 -16.28
C SER A 43 -6.06 10.93 -16.11
N LYS A 44 -5.89 11.79 -17.12
CA LYS A 44 -6.54 13.12 -17.16
C LYS A 44 -8.07 13.06 -17.15
N TYR A 45 -8.64 11.90 -17.46
CA TYR A 45 -10.08 11.62 -17.40
C TYR A 45 -10.50 10.91 -16.11
N PHE A 46 -9.57 10.72 -15.16
CA PHE A 46 -9.89 10.09 -13.90
C PHE A 46 -10.88 10.97 -13.16
N ILE A 47 -12.09 10.46 -12.95
CA ILE A 47 -13.10 11.14 -12.15
C ILE A 47 -12.80 10.78 -10.70
N PRO A 48 -12.29 11.73 -9.89
CA PRO A 48 -12.06 11.45 -8.48
C PRO A 48 -13.35 10.97 -7.82
N TYR A 49 -13.30 9.76 -7.26
CA TYR A 49 -14.34 9.31 -6.37
C TYR A 49 -14.19 10.10 -5.07
N TYR A 50 -15.22 10.86 -4.71
CA TYR A 50 -15.24 11.65 -3.46
C TYR A 50 -16.01 10.97 -2.33
N GLY A 51 -16.49 9.75 -2.56
CA GLY A 51 -17.25 9.02 -1.55
C GLY A 51 -16.34 8.35 -0.52
N ARG A 52 -16.96 7.87 0.56
CA ARG A 52 -16.31 7.03 1.56
C ARG A 52 -16.79 5.60 1.38
N VAL A 53 -15.90 4.64 1.54
CA VAL A 53 -16.31 3.25 1.73
C VAL A 53 -16.97 3.18 3.11
N ASP A 54 -18.26 2.83 3.14
CA ASP A 54 -18.98 2.65 4.39
C ASP A 54 -18.63 1.28 5.00
N ILE A 55 -17.66 1.30 5.92
CA ILE A 55 -17.20 0.11 6.65
C ILE A 55 -18.18 -0.34 7.75
N SER A 56 -19.26 0.41 8.02
CA SER A 56 -20.26 0.01 9.01
C SER A 56 -21.05 -1.22 8.55
N LEU A 57 -21.23 -1.36 7.23
CA LEU A 57 -21.91 -2.49 6.59
C LEU A 57 -21.06 -3.77 6.57
N TRP A 58 -19.78 -3.69 6.95
CA TRP A 58 -18.87 -4.83 6.94
C TRP A 58 -19.04 -5.66 8.21
N SER A 59 -18.76 -6.95 8.11
CA SER A 59 -18.67 -7.83 9.28
C SER A 59 -17.52 -7.41 10.19
N LYS A 60 -17.57 -7.86 11.45
CA LYS A 60 -16.47 -7.65 12.40
C LYS A 60 -15.16 -8.23 11.87
N GLU A 61 -15.22 -9.44 11.31
CA GLU A 61 -14.07 -10.15 10.76
C GLU A 61 -13.42 -9.41 9.58
N GLU A 62 -14.22 -8.83 8.69
CA GLU A 62 -13.74 -8.00 7.58
C GLU A 62 -13.01 -6.75 8.07
N ARG A 63 -13.53 -6.09 9.11
CA ARG A 63 -12.89 -4.89 9.69
C ARG A 63 -11.58 -5.22 10.39
N GLU A 64 -11.52 -6.34 11.10
CA GLU A 64 -10.30 -6.83 11.76
C GLU A 64 -9.23 -7.15 10.70
N PHE A 65 -9.60 -7.90 9.66
CA PHE A 65 -8.72 -8.20 8.54
C PHE A 65 -8.20 -6.92 7.87
N LEU A 66 -9.07 -5.96 7.57
CA LEU A 66 -8.66 -4.70 6.95
C LEU A 66 -7.62 -3.97 7.81
N THR A 67 -7.86 -3.91 9.12
CA THR A 67 -6.96 -3.24 10.07
C THR A 67 -5.58 -3.90 10.07
N GLU A 68 -5.53 -5.24 10.16
CA GLU A 68 -4.28 -6.00 10.09
C GLU A 68 -3.53 -5.76 8.78
N GLU A 69 -4.25 -5.78 7.65
CA GLU A 69 -3.63 -5.62 6.33
C GLU A 69 -3.10 -4.19 6.13
N ILE A 70 -3.81 -3.15 6.60
CA ILE A 70 -3.35 -1.76 6.59
C ILE A 70 -2.11 -1.59 7.48
N CYS A 71 -2.14 -2.11 8.71
CA CYS A 71 -0.99 -2.05 9.62
C CYS A 71 0.25 -2.73 9.02
N MET A 72 0.08 -3.92 8.44
CA MET A 72 1.15 -4.61 7.72
C MET A 72 1.68 -3.73 6.57
N MET A 73 0.81 -3.20 5.71
CA MET A 73 1.23 -2.37 4.57
C MET A 73 1.98 -1.11 5.01
N LEU A 74 1.54 -0.45 6.09
CA LEU A 74 2.27 0.67 6.71
C LEU A 74 3.66 0.23 7.20
N SER A 75 3.75 -0.92 7.88
CA SER A 75 5.01 -1.43 8.44
C SER A 75 6.06 -1.79 7.37
N ILE A 76 5.62 -2.21 6.18
CA ILE A 76 6.49 -2.53 5.04
C ILE A 76 6.70 -1.32 4.11
N GLY A 77 6.17 -0.14 4.47
CA GLY A 77 6.29 1.08 3.68
C GLY A 77 5.54 1.04 2.35
N ALA A 78 4.55 0.15 2.20
CA ALA A 78 3.70 0.10 1.01
C ALA A 78 2.58 1.16 1.04
N LEU A 79 2.26 1.69 2.22
CA LEU A 79 1.35 2.81 2.43
C LEU A 79 2.00 3.86 3.32
N GLU A 80 1.50 5.09 3.21
CA GLU A 80 1.86 6.21 4.08
C GLU A 80 0.62 7.01 4.47
N PHE A 81 0.72 7.74 5.58
CA PHE A 81 -0.34 8.67 5.99
C PHE A 81 -0.29 9.91 5.10
N PHE A 82 -1.39 10.20 4.43
CA PHE A 82 -1.54 11.42 3.66
C PHE A 82 -1.99 12.58 4.55
N GLN A 83 -1.23 13.68 4.54
CA GLN A 83 -1.60 14.92 5.24
C GLN A 83 -2.23 15.90 4.24
N GLY A 84 -3.53 16.18 4.43
CA GLY A 84 -4.29 17.14 3.61
C GLY A 84 -5.58 16.55 3.05
N THR A 85 -6.21 17.29 2.14
CA THR A 85 -7.42 16.83 1.43
C THR A 85 -7.02 16.09 0.16
N PRO A 86 -7.29 14.77 0.05
CA PRO A 86 -6.91 14.02 -1.13
C PRO A 86 -7.71 14.51 -2.33
N LYS A 87 -7.02 14.83 -3.44
CA LYS A 87 -7.68 15.20 -4.70
C LYS A 87 -8.34 13.99 -5.39
N VAL A 88 -7.87 12.79 -5.05
CA VAL A 88 -8.27 11.51 -5.63
C VAL A 88 -8.40 10.50 -4.51
N VAL A 89 -9.55 9.83 -4.43
CA VAL A 89 -9.74 8.66 -3.57
C VAL A 89 -10.15 7.49 -4.44
N ALA A 90 -9.51 6.35 -4.25
CA ALA A 90 -9.90 5.10 -4.91
C ALA A 90 -10.92 4.35 -4.04
N LYS A 91 -11.91 3.71 -4.69
CA LYS A 91 -12.76 2.74 -3.98
C LYS A 91 -11.92 1.53 -3.60
N TYR A 92 -12.26 0.90 -2.49
CA TYR A 92 -11.69 -0.39 -2.13
C TYR A 92 -12.76 -1.32 -1.58
N ARG A 93 -12.50 -2.63 -1.66
CA ARG A 93 -13.36 -3.68 -1.12
C ARG A 93 -12.54 -4.88 -0.67
N LEU A 94 -13.11 -5.69 0.22
CA LEU A 94 -12.59 -7.02 0.50
C LEU A 94 -13.29 -8.03 -0.39
N VAL A 95 -12.53 -9.00 -0.88
CA VAL A 95 -13.07 -10.17 -1.59
C VAL A 95 -12.62 -11.44 -0.87
N PRO A 96 -13.52 -12.41 -0.65
CA PRO A 96 -13.13 -13.71 -0.11
C PRO A 96 -12.10 -14.38 -1.00
N LYS A 97 -11.11 -15.06 -0.40
CA LYS A 97 -10.08 -15.79 -1.14
C LYS A 97 -9.97 -17.21 -0.60
N LYS A 98 -9.82 -18.18 -1.50
CA LYS A 98 -9.46 -19.56 -1.13
C LYS A 98 -8.00 -19.58 -0.63
N GLY A 99 -7.78 -20.04 0.60
CA GLY A 99 -6.44 -20.24 1.19
C GLY A 99 -6.33 -19.80 2.65
N LYS A 100 -5.08 -19.73 3.17
CA LYS A 100 -4.80 -19.38 4.57
C LYS A 100 -5.27 -17.97 4.97
N LYS A 101 -5.23 -17.00 4.04
CA LYS A 101 -5.84 -15.67 4.23
C LYS A 101 -7.29 -15.71 3.73
N LYS A 102 -8.23 -15.33 4.61
CA LYS A 102 -9.68 -15.38 4.33
C LYS A 102 -10.14 -14.33 3.32
N PHE A 103 -9.50 -13.16 3.32
CA PHE A 103 -9.87 -12.05 2.45
C PHE A 103 -8.67 -11.54 1.64
N ARG A 104 -8.97 -10.74 0.63
CA ARG A 104 -8.02 -9.94 -0.14
C ARG A 104 -8.55 -8.52 -0.28
N LEU A 105 -7.72 -7.54 0.04
CA LEU A 105 -8.00 -6.13 -0.25
C LEU A 105 -7.81 -5.86 -1.74
N ILE A 106 -8.83 -5.27 -2.36
CA ILE A 106 -8.81 -4.81 -3.74
C ILE A 106 -9.04 -3.30 -3.74
N VAL A 107 -8.10 -2.55 -4.30
CA VAL A 107 -8.23 -1.12 -4.56
C VAL A 107 -8.57 -0.95 -6.04
N ASP A 108 -9.69 -0.30 -6.33
CA ASP A 108 -10.16 -0.05 -7.68
C ASP A 108 -9.52 1.22 -8.24
N LEU A 109 -8.53 1.03 -9.10
CA LEU A 109 -7.78 2.10 -9.76
C LEU A 109 -8.26 2.35 -11.20
N ARG A 110 -9.38 1.75 -11.61
CA ARG A 110 -9.96 2.00 -12.94
C ARG A 110 -10.47 3.45 -13.01
N PRO A 111 -10.35 4.10 -14.19
CA PRO A 111 -10.83 5.47 -14.40
C PRO A 111 -12.36 5.59 -14.34
#